data_AF-A0A4Y9Z2C9-F1
#
_entry.id   AF-A0A4Y9Z2C9-F1
#
_cell.length_a   1.000
_cell.length_b   1.000
_cell.length_c   1.000
_cell.angle_alpha   90.00
_cell.angle_beta   90.00
_cell.angle_gamma   90.00
#
_symmetry.space_group_name_H-M   'P 1'
#
loop_
_entity.id
_entity.type
_entity.pdbx_description
1 polymer ?
#
loop_
_entity_poly.entity_id
_entity_poly.type
_entity_poly.pdbx_seq_one_letter_code
_entity_poly.pdbx_strand_id
1 'polypeptide(L)'
;MINTDWKYDNGSTPVTNLTCGTQFEATGNTTYRSLLQYPYAAGFSNVTSGESTVCGACYVLEWAGNYVGVQIIDGAEEYGGTETFTLSGEAYDWLLLNETTSPVVTGTIVDGPFACPEHQKFVAINP
;
A
#
# COMPACT_ATOMS: atom_id res chain seq x y z
N MET A 1 3.50 -8.21 9.07
CA MET A 1 2.25 -8.88 8.66
C MET A 1 1.69 -8.16 7.44
N ILE A 2 0.99 -8.88 6.56
CA ILE A 2 0.32 -8.31 5.40
C ILE A 2 -1.13 -8.79 5.41
N ASN A 3 -2.07 -7.87 5.32
CA ASN A 3 -3.51 -8.14 5.21
C ASN A 3 -4.14 -7.21 4.16
N THR A 4 -5.46 -7.23 4.05
CA THR A 4 -6.22 -6.45 3.05
C THR A 4 -7.30 -5.58 3.69
N ASP A 5 -7.57 -4.43 3.08
CA ASP A 5 -8.73 -3.57 3.33
C ASP A 5 -9.26 -3.00 2.01
N TRP A 6 -10.44 -3.48 1.61
CA TRP A 6 -11.12 -3.13 0.36
C TRP A 6 -11.53 -1.65 0.25
N LYS A 7 -11.41 -0.87 1.34
CA LYS A 7 -11.67 0.58 1.27
C LYS A 7 -10.69 1.28 0.32
N TYR A 8 -9.47 0.77 0.17
CA TYR A 8 -8.44 1.38 -0.66
C TYR A 8 -8.72 1.23 -2.16
N ASP A 9 -9.56 0.27 -2.55
CA ASP A 9 -9.96 0.06 -3.95
C ASP A 9 -11.05 1.04 -4.41
N ASN A 10 -11.72 1.73 -3.49
CA ASN A 10 -12.71 2.75 -3.85
C ASN A 10 -12.03 4.05 -4.32
N GLY A 11 -11.73 4.11 -5.62
CA GLY A 11 -11.04 5.22 -6.27
C GLY A 11 -11.74 6.58 -6.21
N SER A 12 -13.03 6.62 -5.85
CA SER A 12 -13.79 7.86 -5.68
C SER A 12 -13.61 8.47 -4.29
N THR A 13 -12.98 7.76 -3.35
CA THR A 13 -12.77 8.23 -1.98
C THR A 13 -11.79 9.40 -1.97
N PRO A 14 -12.09 10.51 -1.26
CA PRO A 14 -11.19 11.64 -1.13
C PRO A 14 -9.89 11.28 -0.39
N VAL A 15 -8.75 11.82 -0.83
CA VAL A 15 -7.47 11.60 -0.13
C VAL A 15 -7.46 12.18 1.29
N THR A 16 -8.33 13.14 1.60
CA THR A 16 -8.51 13.71 2.95
C THR A 16 -8.95 12.69 4.00
N ASN A 17 -9.46 11.54 3.57
CA ASN A 17 -9.86 10.46 4.48
C ASN A 17 -8.67 9.61 4.95
N LEU A 18 -7.48 9.84 4.39
CA LEU A 18 -6.27 9.12 4.70
C LEU A 18 -5.41 9.89 5.71
N THR A 19 -4.62 9.16 6.49
CA THR A 19 -3.62 9.76 7.37
C THR A 19 -2.62 10.62 6.58
N CYS A 20 -2.17 10.16 5.40
CA CYS A 20 -1.25 10.91 4.53
C CYS A 20 -1.96 11.93 3.62
N GLY A 21 -3.25 12.20 3.85
CA GLY A 21 -4.11 12.97 2.95
C GLY A 21 -3.59 14.36 2.63
N THR A 22 -3.10 15.11 3.63
CA THR A 22 -2.60 16.49 3.45
C THR A 22 -1.41 16.57 2.49
N GLN A 23 -0.51 15.58 2.50
CA GLN A 23 0.62 15.53 1.57
C GLN A 23 0.16 15.27 0.13
N PHE A 24 -0.87 14.45 -0.05
CA PHE A 24 -1.44 14.19 -1.36
C PHE A 24 -2.23 15.39 -1.89
N GLU A 25 -2.99 16.09 -1.05
CA GLU A 25 -3.67 17.33 -1.44
C GLU A 25 -2.65 18.41 -1.89
N ALA A 26 -1.53 18.54 -1.19
CA ALA A 26 -0.47 19.49 -1.54
C ALA A 26 0.16 19.22 -2.92
N THR A 27 0.05 17.99 -3.42
CA THR A 27 0.52 17.58 -4.76
C THR A 27 -0.60 17.54 -5.81
N GLY A 28 -1.81 18.00 -5.47
CA GLY A 28 -2.95 18.10 -6.38
C GLY A 28 -3.80 16.84 -6.49
N ASN A 29 -3.52 15.81 -5.69
CA ASN A 29 -4.35 14.62 -5.63
C ASN A 29 -5.63 14.93 -4.84
N THR A 30 -6.76 14.46 -5.35
CA THR A 30 -8.09 14.72 -4.74
C THR A 30 -8.79 13.45 -4.33
N THR A 31 -8.56 12.34 -5.04
CA THR A 31 -9.16 11.03 -4.74
C THR A 31 -8.11 9.91 -4.79
N TYR A 32 -8.44 8.73 -4.26
CA TYR A 32 -7.52 7.59 -4.31
C TYR A 32 -7.12 7.26 -5.75
N ARG A 33 -8.04 7.42 -6.72
CA ARG A 33 -7.76 7.22 -8.15
C ARG A 33 -6.70 8.18 -8.72
N SER A 34 -6.53 9.36 -8.14
CA SER A 34 -5.49 10.30 -8.59
C SER A 34 -4.08 9.91 -8.15
N LEU A 35 -3.95 9.04 -7.13
CA LEU A 35 -2.66 8.62 -6.59
C LEU A 35 -1.86 7.84 -7.64
N LEU A 36 -0.54 8.04 -7.63
CA LEU A 36 0.36 7.57 -8.67
C LEU A 36 0.30 6.05 -8.89
N GLN A 37 0.13 5.28 -7.81
CA GLN A 37 0.15 3.81 -7.86
C GLN A 37 -1.24 3.17 -7.80
N TYR A 38 -2.33 3.93 -7.79
CA TYR A 38 -3.67 3.35 -7.69
C TYR A 38 -3.94 2.28 -8.79
N PRO A 39 -4.51 1.11 -8.45
CA PRO A 39 -5.07 0.72 -7.14
C PRO A 39 -4.07 0.08 -6.17
N TYR A 40 -2.78 0.04 -6.46
CA TYR A 40 -1.75 -0.55 -5.60
C TYR A 40 -1.36 0.39 -4.45
N ALA A 41 -2.21 0.41 -3.43
CA ALA A 41 -2.06 1.26 -2.27
C ALA A 41 -2.03 0.44 -0.97
N ALA A 42 -1.44 1.00 0.07
CA ALA A 42 -1.34 0.36 1.36
C ALA A 42 -1.42 1.36 2.53
N GLY A 43 -2.03 0.92 3.63
CA GLY A 43 -1.74 1.47 4.96
C GLY A 43 -0.50 0.80 5.54
N PHE A 44 0.29 1.53 6.33
CA PHE A 44 1.46 0.98 7.03
C PHE A 44 1.44 1.37 8.51
N SER A 45 1.68 0.42 9.41
CA SER A 45 1.59 0.64 10.86
C SER A 45 2.57 1.68 11.40
N ASN A 46 3.69 1.91 10.69
CA ASN A 46 4.66 2.94 11.09
C ASN A 46 4.21 4.36 10.70
N VAL A 47 3.11 4.51 9.96
CA VAL A 47 2.47 5.81 9.72
C VAL A 47 1.52 6.13 10.86
N THR A 48 2.00 6.94 11.81
CA THR A 48 1.23 7.38 12.98
C THR A 48 0.72 8.82 12.87
N SER A 49 1.13 9.54 11.83
CA SER A 49 0.72 10.92 11.55
C SER A 49 0.86 11.26 10.08
N GLY A 50 0.14 12.29 9.63
CA GLY A 50 0.20 12.79 8.25
C GLY A 50 1.52 13.45 7.86
N GLU A 51 2.42 13.71 8.82
CA GLU A 51 3.77 14.22 8.57
C GLU A 51 4.82 13.09 8.45
N SER A 52 4.37 11.83 8.44
CA SER A 52 5.29 10.70 8.31
C SER A 52 6.08 10.78 7.02
N THR A 53 7.40 10.56 7.13
CA THR A 53 8.32 10.61 5.98
C THR A 53 8.10 9.49 4.97
N VAL A 54 7.38 8.44 5.36
CA VAL A 54 7.02 7.32 4.47
C VAL A 54 5.67 7.52 3.80
N CYS A 55 4.94 8.60 4.10
CA CYS A 55 3.73 8.94 3.36
C CYS A 55 4.08 9.19 1.88
N GLY A 56 3.35 8.54 0.98
CA GLY A 56 3.57 8.60 -0.45
C GLY A 56 4.77 7.81 -0.96
N ALA A 57 5.60 7.22 -0.07
CA ALA A 57 6.69 6.35 -0.46
C ALA A 57 6.18 5.01 -0.98
N CYS A 58 7.02 4.32 -1.76
CA CYS A 58 6.73 3.00 -2.28
C CYS A 58 7.60 1.92 -1.62
N TYR A 59 7.01 0.74 -1.50
CA TYR A 59 7.64 -0.48 -0.99
C TYR A 59 7.35 -1.64 -1.93
N VAL A 60 8.27 -2.58 -2.00
CA VAL A 60 8.04 -3.90 -2.61
C VAL A 60 7.94 -4.93 -1.50
N LEU A 61 6.82 -5.62 -1.47
CA LEU A 61 6.54 -6.71 -0.55
C LEU A 61 6.64 -8.04 -1.27
N GLU A 62 7.14 -9.04 -0.58
CA GLU A 62 7.23 -10.42 -1.07
C GLU A 62 6.46 -11.37 -0.16
N TRP A 63 5.78 -12.32 -0.78
CA TRP A 63 5.20 -13.47 -0.11
C TRP A 63 5.21 -14.68 -1.04
N ALA A 64 5.79 -15.80 -0.57
CA ALA A 64 5.84 -17.07 -1.29
C ALA A 64 6.42 -16.95 -2.73
N GLY A 65 7.40 -16.07 -2.93
CA GLY A 65 8.03 -15.80 -4.22
C GLY A 65 7.26 -14.83 -5.12
N ASN A 66 6.11 -14.33 -4.69
CA ASN A 66 5.33 -13.31 -5.38
C ASN A 66 5.68 -11.92 -4.86
N TYR A 67 5.65 -10.93 -5.73
CA TYR A 67 6.04 -9.56 -5.41
C TYR A 67 4.91 -8.58 -5.72
N VAL A 68 4.70 -7.60 -4.85
CA VAL A 68 3.81 -6.47 -5.12
C VAL A 68 4.48 -5.18 -4.70
N GLY A 69 4.45 -4.17 -5.58
CA GLY A 69 4.84 -2.82 -5.21
C GLY A 69 3.62 -1.99 -4.86
N VAL A 70 3.67 -1.30 -3.72
CA VAL A 70 2.55 -0.52 -3.17
C VAL A 70 3.00 0.86 -2.74
N GLN A 71 2.12 1.84 -2.92
CA GLN A 71 2.30 3.18 -2.35
C GLN A 71 1.68 3.25 -0.96
N ILE A 72 2.41 3.82 0.00
CA ILE A 72 1.90 4.04 1.35
C ILE A 72 1.04 5.29 1.36
N ILE A 73 -0.23 5.10 1.70
CA ILE A 73 -1.24 6.16 1.64
C ILE A 73 -1.88 6.43 2.99
N ASP A 74 -1.73 5.55 3.98
CA ASP A 74 -2.45 5.63 5.25
C ASP A 74 -1.66 4.99 6.40
N GLY A 75 -2.15 5.20 7.63
CA GLY A 75 -1.82 4.38 8.78
C GLY A 75 -2.53 3.04 8.74
N ALA A 76 -1.93 2.03 9.36
CA ALA A 76 -2.55 0.72 9.60
C ALA A 76 -2.45 0.32 11.07
N GLU A 77 -3.33 -0.57 11.51
CA GLU A 77 -3.22 -1.16 12.84
C GLU A 77 -2.15 -2.26 12.86
N GLU A 78 -1.34 -2.29 13.93
CA GLU A 78 -0.42 -3.41 14.17
C GLU A 78 -1.21 -4.72 14.38
N TYR A 79 -0.67 -5.83 13.88
CA TYR A 79 -1.26 -7.14 14.08
C TYR A 79 -0.47 -7.88 15.16
N GLY A 80 -1.06 -7.98 16.35
CA GLY A 80 -0.42 -8.66 17.49
C GLY A 80 0.90 -8.00 17.93
N GLY A 81 1.01 -6.67 17.84
CA GLY A 81 2.22 -5.92 18.19
C GLY A 81 3.35 -6.05 17.16
N THR A 82 3.03 -6.46 15.94
CA THR A 82 3.98 -6.57 14.82
C THR A 82 3.63 -5.57 13.74
N GLU A 83 4.65 -5.03 13.07
CA GLU A 83 4.49 -4.14 11.92
C GLU A 83 3.56 -4.77 10.86
N THR A 84 2.66 -3.97 10.31
CA THR A 84 1.61 -4.43 9.39
C THR A 84 1.49 -3.52 8.17
N PHE A 85 1.40 -4.15 7.00
CA PHE A 85 0.91 -3.52 5.78
C PHE A 85 -0.52 -3.98 5.51
N THR A 86 -1.43 -3.02 5.38
CA THR A 86 -2.81 -3.26 4.96
C THR A 86 -2.96 -2.86 3.50
N LEU A 87 -2.97 -3.84 2.61
CA LEU A 87 -3.04 -3.64 1.17
C LEU A 87 -4.47 -3.36 0.70
N SER A 88 -4.59 -2.69 -0.44
CA SER A 88 -5.81 -2.76 -1.25
C SER A 88 -6.12 -4.19 -1.69
N GLY A 89 -7.37 -4.49 -2.02
CA GLY A 89 -7.79 -5.78 -2.54
C GLY A 89 -7.01 -6.16 -3.80
N GLU A 90 -6.92 -5.24 -4.77
CA GLU A 90 -6.16 -5.46 -6.00
C GLU A 90 -4.67 -5.77 -5.75
N ALA A 91 -4.03 -5.12 -4.78
CA ALA A 91 -2.64 -5.41 -4.43
C ALA A 91 -2.49 -6.75 -3.69
N TYR A 92 -3.43 -7.08 -2.80
CA TYR A 92 -3.40 -8.31 -2.02
C TYR A 92 -3.67 -9.54 -2.90
N ASP A 93 -4.68 -9.49 -3.76
CA ASP A 93 -5.00 -10.56 -4.71
C ASP A 93 -3.84 -10.83 -5.67
N TRP A 94 -3.14 -9.77 -6.06
CA TRP A 94 -1.93 -9.88 -6.88
C TRP A 94 -0.78 -10.56 -6.13
N LEU A 95 -0.53 -10.18 -4.87
CA LEU A 95 0.48 -10.81 -4.02
C LEU A 95 0.21 -12.29 -3.79
N LEU A 96 -1.06 -12.68 -3.66
CA LEU A 96 -1.46 -14.07 -3.46
C LEU A 96 -1.62 -14.86 -4.75
N LEU A 97 -1.56 -14.23 -5.94
CA LEU A 97 -1.94 -14.84 -7.22
C LEU A 97 -3.32 -15.52 -7.18
N ASN A 98 -4.29 -14.91 -6.47
CA ASN A 98 -5.62 -15.46 -6.18
C ASN A 98 -5.64 -16.79 -5.39
N GLU A 99 -4.56 -17.16 -4.70
CA GLU A 99 -4.60 -18.28 -3.77
C GLU A 99 -5.49 -17.95 -2.57
N THR A 100 -6.37 -18.90 -2.20
CA THR A 100 -7.21 -18.75 -1.01
C THR A 100 -6.37 -19.06 0.23
N THR A 101 -5.89 -18.02 0.91
CA THR A 101 -5.06 -18.16 2.11
C THR A 101 -5.73 -17.53 3.34
N SER A 102 -5.03 -17.57 4.47
CA SER A 102 -5.41 -16.83 5.68
C SER A 102 -5.61 -15.33 5.35
N PRO A 103 -6.55 -14.62 6.01
CA PRO A 103 -6.77 -13.19 5.79
C PRO A 103 -5.55 -12.31 6.12
N VAL A 104 -4.53 -12.91 6.75
CA VAL A 104 -3.25 -12.30 7.07
C VAL A 104 -2.14 -13.28 6.71
N VAL A 105 -1.11 -12.78 6.03
CA VAL A 105 0.11 -13.53 5.71
C VAL A 105 1.35 -12.87 6.30
N THR A 106 2.41 -13.65 6.46
CA THR A 106 3.74 -13.15 6.85
C THR A 106 4.58 -12.98 5.61
N GLY A 107 4.67 -11.75 5.10
CA GLY A 107 5.57 -11.40 3.99
C GLY A 107 6.79 -10.60 4.45
N THR A 108 7.67 -10.29 3.50
CA THR A 108 8.91 -9.56 3.72
C THR A 108 8.94 -8.25 2.91
N ILE A 109 9.64 -7.23 3.43
CA ILE A 109 9.98 -6.03 2.64
C ILE A 109 11.26 -6.38 1.87
N VAL A 110 11.20 -6.35 0.55
CA VAL A 110 12.37 -6.62 -0.29
C VAL A 110 13.03 -5.35 -0.81
N ASP A 111 12.26 -4.26 -0.92
CA ASP A 111 12.77 -2.93 -1.28
C ASP A 111 11.86 -1.84 -0.72
N GLY A 112 12.40 -0.63 -0.52
CA GLY A 112 11.71 0.52 0.06
C GLY A 112 12.24 0.97 1.43
N PRO A 113 11.92 2.20 1.87
CA PRO A 113 11.13 3.20 1.14
C PRO A 113 11.91 3.86 -0.02
N PHE A 114 11.27 4.01 -1.17
CA PHE A 114 11.79 4.79 -2.31
C PHE A 114 10.69 5.64 -2.96
N ALA A 115 11.08 6.60 -3.81
CA ALA A 115 10.14 7.41 -4.56
C ALA A 115 9.38 6.55 -5.58
N CYS A 116 8.05 6.61 -5.55
CA CYS A 116 7.23 5.83 -6.47
C CYS A 116 7.54 6.17 -7.94
N PRO A 117 7.85 5.18 -8.80
CA PRO A 117 8.24 5.44 -10.17
C PRO A 117 7.08 6.00 -10.98
N GLU A 118 7.33 7.10 -11.71
CA GLU A 118 6.37 7.64 -12.67
C GLU A 118 6.28 6.69 -13.88
N HIS A 119 5.06 6.29 -14.25
CA HIS A 119 4.75 5.45 -15.42
C HIS A 119 5.11 3.96 -15.37
N GLN A 120 5.67 3.46 -14.28
CA GLN A 120 5.68 2.01 -14.00
C GLN A 120 4.66 1.73 -12.91
N LYS A 121 3.47 1.29 -13.32
CA LYS A 121 2.70 0.40 -12.43
C LYS A 121 3.65 -0.73 -12.06
N PHE A 122 3.75 -1.09 -10.79
CA PHE A 122 4.52 -2.25 -10.37
C PHE A 122 3.92 -3.50 -10.99
N VAL A 123 4.29 -3.79 -12.24
CA VAL A 123 4.09 -5.09 -12.86
C VAL A 123 5.06 -5.98 -12.10
N ALA A 124 4.53 -6.94 -11.33
CA ALA A 124 5.35 -7.87 -10.56
C ALA A 124 6.52 -8.35 -11.40
N ILE A 125 7.72 -8.17 -10.85
CA ILE A 125 8.91 -8.79 -11.38
C ILE A 125 8.81 -10.25 -10.96
N ASN A 126 8.19 -11.10 -11.79
CA ASN A 126 8.46 -12.53 -11.73
C ASN A 126 9.84 -12.74 -12.36
N PRO A 127 10.86 -13.21 -11.62
CA PRO A 127 12.14 -13.58 -12.23
C PRO A 127 12.01 -14.73 -13.24
#